data_AF-A0A0S7Y2A7-F1
#
_entry.id   AF-A0A0S7Y2A7-F1
#
_cell.length_a   1.000
_cell.length_b   1.000
_cell.length_c   1.000
_cell.angle_alpha   90.00
_cell.angle_beta   90.00
_cell.angle_gamma   90.00
#
_symmetry.space_group_name_H-M   'P 1'
#
loop_
_entity.id
_entity.type
_entity.pdbx_description
1 polymer ?
#
loop_
_entity_poly.entity_id
_entity_poly.type
_entity_poly.pdbx_seq_one_letter_code
_entity_poly.pdbx_strand_id
1 'polypeptide(L)'
;MNETNLLLNAYYEALYEQLEAKKSLLEKIIEKLLRQELIKLGFENFEEDKYTAYRDACLAFVDERIETYNPIGIQYTFDRIRAREAIELELQLNWFDSRAEFKALMDMVRSKTELEMTDERIQQSAEELIKQLGAFPDKSIISAYKANPSLGKLPDYVVARAIEEIVR
;
A
#
# COMPACT_ATOMS: atom_id res chain seq x y z
N MET A 1 18.36 9.01 -14.67
CA MET A 1 17.76 8.33 -13.51
C MET A 1 18.64 8.63 -12.32
N ASN A 2 18.11 9.27 -11.26
CA ASN A 2 18.87 9.60 -10.05
C ASN A 2 18.84 8.40 -9.09
N GLU A 3 19.85 8.22 -8.23
CA GLU A 3 19.94 7.14 -7.23
C GLU A 3 18.70 7.08 -6.33
N THR A 4 18.11 8.24 -6.01
CA THR A 4 16.82 8.32 -5.30
C THR A 4 15.68 7.61 -6.04
N ASN A 5 15.62 7.72 -7.37
CA ASN A 5 14.59 7.03 -8.17
C ASN A 5 14.89 5.53 -8.28
N LEU A 6 16.16 5.14 -8.34
CA LEU A 6 16.57 3.73 -8.32
C LEU A 6 16.14 3.06 -7.02
N LEU A 7 16.43 3.68 -5.88
CA LEU A 7 16.02 3.15 -4.57
C LEU A 7 14.50 3.13 -4.40
N LEU A 8 13.79 4.15 -4.89
CA LEU A 8 12.33 4.17 -4.85
C LEU A 8 11.71 3.06 -5.72
N ASN A 9 12.27 2.81 -6.90
CA ASN A 9 11.83 1.71 -7.77
C ASN A 9 12.08 0.36 -7.10
N ALA A 10 13.27 0.15 -6.53
CA ALA A 10 13.59 -1.08 -5.80
C ALA A 10 12.67 -1.31 -4.59
N TYR A 11 12.25 -0.24 -3.91
CA TYR A 11 11.25 -0.32 -2.84
C TYR A 11 9.90 -0.85 -3.35
N TYR A 12 9.39 -0.33 -4.47
CA TYR A 12 8.13 -0.81 -5.05
C TYR A 12 8.24 -2.21 -5.65
N GLU A 13 9.36 -2.53 -6.30
CA GLU A 13 9.63 -3.86 -6.83
C GLU A 13 9.67 -4.91 -5.72
N ALA A 14 10.39 -4.64 -4.62
CA ALA A 14 10.43 -5.54 -3.47
C ALA A 14 9.04 -5.72 -2.81
N LEU A 15 8.23 -4.66 -2.74
CA LEU A 15 6.84 -4.77 -2.28
C LEU A 15 6.01 -5.66 -3.20
N TYR A 16 6.08 -5.43 -4.51
CA TYR A 16 5.37 -6.20 -5.52
C TYR A 16 5.72 -7.69 -5.41
N GLU A 17 7.01 -8.04 -5.43
CA GLU A 17 7.47 -9.42 -5.34
C GLU A 17 7.04 -10.09 -4.03
N GLN A 18 7.16 -9.38 -2.90
CA GLN A 18 6.77 -9.90 -1.60
C GLN A 18 5.27 -10.18 -1.51
N LEU A 19 4.44 -9.28 -2.03
CA LEU A 19 2.98 -9.42 -1.98
C LEU A 19 2.49 -10.49 -2.95
N GLU A 20 3.05 -10.55 -4.15
CA GLU A 20 2.71 -11.57 -5.14
C GLU A 20 3.06 -12.97 -4.61
N ALA A 21 4.25 -13.14 -4.03
CA ALA A 21 4.67 -14.40 -3.41
C ALA A 21 3.80 -14.82 -2.21
N LYS A 22 3.17 -13.87 -1.53
CA LYS A 22 2.35 -14.10 -0.32
C LYS A 22 0.86 -13.87 -0.56
N LYS A 23 0.41 -13.84 -1.81
CA LYS A 23 -0.99 -13.55 -2.19
C LYS A 23 -2.01 -14.47 -1.48
N SER A 24 -1.77 -15.78 -1.52
CA SER A 24 -2.65 -16.73 -0.81
C SER A 24 -2.70 -16.54 0.72
N LEU A 25 -1.68 -15.93 1.32
CA LEU A 25 -1.68 -15.56 2.73
C LEU A 25 -2.45 -14.24 2.96
N LEU A 26 -2.33 -13.25 2.05
CA LEU A 26 -3.14 -12.03 2.07
C LEU A 26 -4.63 -12.36 2.11
N GLU A 27 -5.09 -13.26 1.24
CA GLU A 27 -6.50 -13.64 1.16
C GLU A 27 -7.05 -14.14 2.49
N LYS A 28 -6.27 -15.01 3.18
CA LYS A 28 -6.65 -15.55 4.50
C LYS A 28 -6.68 -14.48 5.58
N ILE A 29 -5.72 -13.54 5.56
CA ILE A 29 -5.67 -12.42 6.51
C ILE A 29 -6.86 -11.49 6.28
N ILE A 30 -7.20 -11.20 5.02
CA ILE A 30 -8.35 -10.40 4.62
C ILE A 30 -9.65 -11.00 5.14
N GLU A 31 -9.89 -12.30 4.92
CA GLU A 31 -11.10 -12.96 5.42
C GLU A 31 -11.23 -12.85 6.95
N LYS A 32 -10.12 -13.03 7.67
CA LYS A 32 -10.08 -12.87 9.13
C LYS A 32 -10.37 -11.44 9.56
N LEU A 33 -9.69 -10.46 8.96
CA LEU A 33 -9.83 -9.04 9.31
C LEU A 33 -11.23 -8.52 8.97
N LEU A 34 -11.78 -8.88 7.81
CA LEU A 34 -13.12 -8.48 7.38
C LEU A 34 -14.17 -8.93 8.40
N ARG A 35 -14.12 -10.20 8.84
CA ARG A 35 -15.04 -10.71 9.88
C ARG A 35 -14.88 -9.94 11.19
N GLN A 36 -13.65 -9.67 11.61
CA GLN A 36 -13.39 -8.93 12.86
C GLN A 36 -13.94 -7.50 12.81
N GLU A 37 -13.78 -6.80 11.68
CA GLU A 37 -14.24 -5.43 11.54
C GLU A 37 -15.75 -5.32 11.38
N LEU A 38 -16.40 -6.25 10.68
CA LEU A 38 -17.87 -6.31 10.61
C LEU A 38 -18.50 -6.48 12.00
N ILE A 39 -17.92 -7.35 12.84
CA ILE A 39 -18.36 -7.50 14.24
C ILE A 39 -18.18 -6.19 15.01
N LYS A 40 -17.01 -5.54 14.91
CA LYS A 40 -16.74 -4.26 15.61
C LYS A 40 -17.71 -3.14 15.20
N LEU A 41 -18.12 -3.12 13.93
CA LEU A 41 -19.09 -2.15 13.41
C LEU A 41 -20.55 -2.47 13.82
N GLY A 42 -20.79 -3.56 14.55
CA GLY A 42 -22.11 -3.96 15.03
C GLY A 42 -22.92 -4.79 14.01
N PHE A 43 -22.26 -5.34 12.98
CA PHE A 43 -22.89 -6.15 11.95
C PHE A 43 -22.70 -7.65 12.22
N GLU A 44 -23.05 -8.12 13.41
CA GLU A 44 -22.87 -9.53 13.82
C GLU A 44 -23.76 -10.50 13.02
N ASN A 45 -24.89 -10.02 12.48
CA ASN A 45 -25.80 -10.75 11.59
C ASN A 45 -25.68 -10.28 10.13
N PHE A 46 -24.45 -10.05 9.66
CA PHE A 46 -24.24 -9.70 8.25
C PHE A 46 -24.66 -10.87 7.37
N GLU A 47 -25.55 -10.62 6.41
CA GLU A 47 -26.00 -11.64 5.45
C GLU A 47 -24.79 -12.22 4.70
N GLU A 48 -24.75 -13.54 4.52
CA GLU A 48 -23.62 -14.24 3.88
C GLU A 48 -23.37 -13.72 2.45
N ASP A 49 -24.42 -13.34 1.73
CA ASP A 49 -24.32 -12.74 0.39
C ASP A 49 -23.60 -11.38 0.44
N LYS A 50 -23.89 -10.56 1.45
CA LYS A 50 -23.19 -9.27 1.66
C LYS A 50 -21.76 -9.50 2.09
N TYR A 51 -21.50 -10.47 2.97
CA TYR A 51 -20.14 -10.84 3.35
C TYR A 51 -19.32 -11.25 2.13
N THR A 52 -19.88 -12.10 1.27
CA THR A 52 -19.24 -12.57 0.04
C THR A 52 -18.93 -11.40 -0.89
N ALA A 53 -19.87 -10.48 -1.08
CA ALA A 53 -19.64 -9.28 -1.90
C ALA A 53 -18.48 -8.41 -1.37
N TYR A 54 -18.38 -8.22 -0.04
CA TYR A 54 -17.27 -7.46 0.56
C TYR A 54 -15.95 -8.19 0.44
N ARG A 55 -15.94 -9.52 0.63
CA ARG A 55 -14.77 -10.36 0.44
C ARG A 55 -14.25 -10.24 -0.99
N ASP A 56 -15.14 -10.40 -1.98
CA ASP A 56 -14.76 -10.33 -3.38
C ASP A 56 -14.25 -8.94 -3.77
N ALA A 57 -14.84 -7.87 -3.21
CA ALA A 57 -14.31 -6.51 -3.35
C ALA A 57 -12.90 -6.37 -2.76
N CYS A 58 -12.64 -6.93 -1.57
CA CYS A 58 -11.30 -6.92 -0.99
C CYS A 58 -10.29 -7.66 -1.88
N LEU A 59 -10.68 -8.81 -2.42
CA LEU A 59 -9.80 -9.60 -3.29
C LEU A 59 -9.47 -8.88 -4.59
N ALA A 60 -10.47 -8.24 -5.22
CA ALA A 60 -10.23 -7.39 -6.40
C ALA A 60 -9.29 -6.22 -6.07
N PHE A 61 -9.45 -5.59 -4.90
CA PHE A 61 -8.58 -4.49 -4.47
C PHE A 61 -7.15 -4.93 -4.17
N VAL A 62 -6.91 -6.19 -3.77
CA VAL A 62 -5.55 -6.73 -3.64
C VAL A 62 -4.85 -6.73 -5.00
N ASP A 63 -5.52 -7.24 -6.03
CA ASP A 63 -4.96 -7.29 -7.39
C ASP A 63 -4.64 -5.89 -7.90
N GLU A 64 -5.59 -4.94 -7.75
CA GLU A 64 -5.36 -3.54 -8.10
C GLU A 64 -4.21 -2.91 -7.32
N ARG A 65 -4.08 -3.23 -6.02
CA ARG A 65 -3.02 -2.69 -5.17
C ARG A 65 -1.65 -3.24 -5.51
N ILE A 66 -1.54 -4.55 -5.78
CA ILE A 66 -0.29 -5.18 -6.22
C ILE A 66 0.13 -4.58 -7.57
N GLU A 67 -0.80 -4.43 -8.53
CA GLU A 67 -0.50 -3.79 -9.81
C GLU A 67 -0.09 -2.32 -9.67
N THR A 68 -0.59 -1.61 -8.64
CA THR A 68 -0.14 -0.24 -8.34
C THR A 68 1.34 -0.20 -7.93
N TYR A 69 1.86 -1.27 -7.33
CA TYR A 69 3.28 -1.42 -6.99
C TYR A 69 4.13 -1.96 -8.13
N ASN A 70 3.53 -2.33 -9.26
CA ASN A 70 4.26 -2.84 -10.41
C ASN A 70 5.28 -1.77 -10.90
N PRO A 71 6.58 -2.10 -10.94
CA PRO A 71 7.63 -1.14 -11.23
C PRO A 71 7.51 -0.51 -12.63
N ILE A 72 6.83 -1.18 -13.58
CA ILE A 72 6.55 -0.60 -14.91
C ILE A 72 5.46 0.47 -14.82
N GLY A 73 4.43 0.27 -14.00
CA GLY A 73 3.34 1.22 -13.80
C GLY A 73 3.79 2.47 -13.02
N ILE A 74 4.56 2.26 -11.94
CA ILE A 74 5.02 3.35 -11.06
C ILE A 74 5.99 4.31 -11.76
N GLN A 75 6.80 3.81 -12.70
CA GLN A 75 7.69 4.64 -13.52
C GLN A 75 6.91 5.70 -14.30
N TYR A 76 5.71 5.40 -14.81
CA TYR A 76 4.91 6.39 -15.54
C TYR A 76 4.33 7.48 -14.63
N THR A 77 4.08 7.18 -13.36
CA THR A 77 3.57 8.13 -12.36
C THR A 77 4.64 9.15 -11.96
N PHE A 78 5.90 8.72 -11.84
CA PHE A 78 6.99 9.56 -11.32
C PHE A 78 7.89 10.24 -12.37
N ASP A 79 7.98 9.75 -13.62
CA ASP A 79 8.94 10.29 -14.61
C ASP A 79 8.45 11.48 -15.48
N ARG A 80 7.18 11.90 -15.42
CA ARG A 80 6.69 12.97 -16.33
C ARG A 80 6.88 14.38 -15.77
N ILE A 81 7.25 15.33 -16.63
CA ILE A 81 7.49 16.76 -16.30
C ILE A 81 6.22 17.52 -15.80
N ARG A 82 5.03 16.89 -15.84
CA ARG A 82 3.78 17.35 -15.19
C ARG A 82 3.44 16.56 -13.90
N ALA A 83 4.38 15.76 -13.38
CA ALA A 83 4.13 14.78 -12.33
C ALA A 83 3.75 15.39 -10.99
N ARG A 84 4.19 16.61 -10.66
CA ARG A 84 3.92 17.15 -9.31
C ARG A 84 2.43 17.35 -9.03
N GLU A 85 1.69 17.92 -9.97
CA GLU A 85 0.25 18.16 -9.82
C GLU A 85 -0.55 16.85 -9.91
N ALA A 86 -0.15 15.93 -10.80
CA ALA A 86 -0.77 14.60 -10.91
C ALA A 86 -0.52 13.75 -9.66
N ILE A 87 0.72 13.74 -9.14
CA ILE A 87 1.08 13.10 -7.87
C ILE A 87 0.32 13.76 -6.73
N GLU A 88 0.28 15.09 -6.63
CA GLU A 88 -0.47 15.77 -5.55
C GLU A 88 -1.97 15.44 -5.59
N LEU A 89 -2.57 15.24 -6.77
CA LEU A 89 -3.95 14.78 -6.94
C LEU A 89 -4.14 13.28 -6.62
N GLU A 90 -3.20 12.41 -7.00
CA GLU A 90 -3.19 10.99 -6.61
C GLU A 90 -2.94 10.79 -5.11
N LEU A 91 -2.18 11.69 -4.47
CA LEU A 91 -2.02 11.71 -3.01
C LEU A 91 -3.28 12.20 -2.28
N GLN A 92 -4.23 12.74 -3.03
CA GLN A 92 -5.57 13.16 -2.61
C GLN A 92 -6.63 12.27 -3.24
N LEU A 93 -6.43 10.94 -3.29
CA LEU A 93 -7.52 10.02 -3.60
C LEU A 93 -8.75 10.40 -2.77
N ASN A 94 -9.94 10.37 -3.36
CA ASN A 94 -11.20 10.95 -2.86
C ASN A 94 -11.55 10.66 -1.36
N TRP A 95 -10.88 9.70 -0.74
CA TRP A 95 -11.13 9.25 0.63
C TRP A 95 -9.95 9.41 1.60
N PHE A 96 -8.72 9.67 1.13
CA PHE A 96 -7.49 9.59 1.91
C PHE A 96 -6.46 10.66 1.51
N ASP A 97 -5.84 11.32 2.50
CA ASP A 97 -4.72 12.24 2.28
C ASP A 97 -3.40 11.53 2.65
N SER A 98 -2.62 11.15 1.64
CA SER A 98 -1.36 10.42 1.82
C SER A 98 -0.12 11.31 1.69
N ARG A 99 -0.27 12.63 1.61
CA ARG A 99 0.86 13.57 1.42
C ARG A 99 1.90 13.49 2.54
N ALA A 100 1.45 13.33 3.78
CA ALA A 100 2.34 13.20 4.93
C ALA A 100 3.15 11.91 4.88
N GLU A 101 2.52 10.80 4.48
CA GLU A 101 3.17 9.50 4.34
C GLU A 101 4.14 9.48 3.16
N PHE A 102 3.75 10.06 2.02
CA PHE A 102 4.61 10.20 0.85
C PHE A 102 5.84 11.05 1.16
N LYS A 103 5.67 12.17 1.87
CA LYS A 103 6.79 12.99 2.33
C LYS A 103 7.74 12.18 3.21
N ALA A 104 7.23 11.39 4.14
CA ALA A 104 8.05 10.54 5.00
C ALA A 104 8.83 9.48 4.20
N LEU A 105 8.20 8.87 3.19
CA LEU A 105 8.86 7.95 2.25
C LEU A 105 10.00 8.65 1.51
N MET A 106 9.73 9.78 0.87
CA MET A 106 10.73 10.51 0.10
C MET A 106 11.89 11.02 0.97
N ASP A 107 11.61 11.49 2.18
CA ASP A 107 12.65 11.93 3.13
C ASP A 107 13.55 10.75 3.54
N MET A 108 12.97 9.58 3.80
CA MET A 108 13.75 8.39 4.17
C MET A 108 14.56 7.86 2.99
N VAL A 109 13.97 7.77 1.79
CA VAL A 109 14.67 7.36 0.57
C VAL A 109 15.87 8.27 0.31
N ARG A 110 15.68 9.59 0.39
CA ARG A 110 16.78 10.56 0.24
C ARG A 110 17.86 10.39 1.31
N SER A 111 17.47 10.13 2.56
CA SER A 111 18.43 9.93 3.66
C SER A 111 19.27 8.65 3.52
N LYS A 112 18.75 7.65 2.80
CA LYS A 112 19.40 6.36 2.53
C LYS A 112 20.10 6.31 1.16
N THR A 113 19.90 7.34 0.34
CA THR A 113 20.53 7.43 -0.97
C THR A 113 22.00 7.82 -0.78
N GLU A 114 22.90 6.96 -1.24
CA GLU A 114 24.34 7.22 -1.32
C GLU A 114 24.73 7.39 -2.81
N LEU A 115 25.89 7.98 -3.10
CA LEU A 115 26.41 8.06 -4.48
C LEU A 115 26.98 6.69 -4.88
N GLU A 116 26.65 6.22 -6.09
CA GLU A 116 27.17 4.97 -6.66
C GLU A 116 26.81 3.74 -5.82
N MET A 117 25.53 3.60 -5.49
CA MET A 117 25.05 2.42 -4.76
C MET A 117 25.17 1.17 -5.63
N THR A 118 25.66 0.07 -5.05
CA THR A 118 25.59 -1.24 -5.72
C THR A 118 24.16 -1.78 -5.68
N ASP A 119 23.82 -2.68 -6.60
CA ASP A 119 22.50 -3.31 -6.66
C ASP A 119 22.13 -4.00 -5.33
N GLU A 120 23.10 -4.67 -4.68
CA GLU A 120 22.86 -5.29 -3.37
C GLU A 120 22.55 -4.26 -2.29
N ARG A 121 23.20 -3.09 -2.33
CA ARG A 121 22.97 -2.02 -1.35
C ARG A 121 21.62 -1.36 -1.56
N ILE A 122 21.19 -1.22 -2.81
CA ILE A 122 19.86 -0.73 -3.18
C ILE A 122 18.80 -1.70 -2.64
N GLN A 123 18.94 -3.00 -2.88
CA GLN A 123 17.99 -4.01 -2.42
C GLN A 123 17.88 -4.06 -0.89
N GLN A 124 19.02 -4.06 -0.18
CA GLN A 124 19.03 -3.99 1.30
C GLN A 124 18.32 -2.74 1.82
N SER A 125 18.56 -1.59 1.18
CA SER A 125 17.95 -0.33 1.56
C SER A 125 16.44 -0.33 1.30
N ALA A 126 15.98 -0.95 0.21
CA ALA A 126 14.57 -1.15 -0.10
C ALA A 126 13.87 -2.01 0.96
N GLU A 127 14.45 -3.14 1.36
CA GLU A 127 13.91 -3.97 2.43
C GLU A 127 13.86 -3.23 3.78
N GLU A 128 14.87 -2.43 4.09
CA GLU A 128 14.88 -1.58 5.29
C GLU A 128 13.76 -0.52 5.23
N LEU A 129 13.53 0.08 4.06
CA LEU A 129 12.43 1.01 3.85
C LEU A 129 11.08 0.34 4.10
N ILE A 130 10.86 -0.87 3.57
CA ILE A 130 9.62 -1.63 3.80
C ILE A 130 9.43 -1.93 5.29
N LYS A 131 10.48 -2.40 5.98
CA LYS A 131 10.39 -2.71 7.43
C LYS A 131 10.06 -1.48 8.28
N GLN A 132 10.60 -0.30 7.94
CA GLN A 132 10.38 0.93 8.71
C GLN A 132 9.09 1.65 8.34
N LEU A 133 8.78 1.70 7.04
CA LEU A 133 7.71 2.53 6.50
C LEU A 133 6.46 1.74 6.11
N GLY A 134 6.54 0.43 5.93
CA GLY A 134 5.44 -0.37 5.39
C GLY A 134 5.24 -0.14 3.89
N ALA A 135 4.07 -0.47 3.39
CA ALA A 135 3.62 -0.22 2.03
C ALA A 135 2.90 1.13 1.95
N PHE A 136 3.47 2.09 1.24
CA PHE A 136 2.79 3.34 0.93
C PHE A 136 1.68 3.09 -0.11
N PRO A 137 0.43 3.59 0.03
CA PRO A 137 -0.08 4.56 1.01
C PRO A 137 -0.95 3.93 2.14
N ASP A 138 -0.66 2.71 2.55
CA ASP A 138 -1.57 1.92 3.39
C ASP A 138 -1.72 2.47 4.81
N LYS A 139 -0.70 3.17 5.36
CA LYS A 139 -0.85 3.82 6.67
C LYS A 139 -1.88 4.94 6.65
N SER A 140 -1.94 5.71 5.56
CA SER A 140 -2.91 6.81 5.40
C SER A 140 -4.33 6.27 5.31
N ILE A 141 -4.53 5.18 4.57
CA ILE A 141 -5.82 4.48 4.48
C ILE A 141 -6.27 3.98 5.85
N ILE A 142 -5.37 3.29 6.57
CA ILE A 142 -5.63 2.78 7.92
C ILE A 142 -6.01 3.91 8.87
N SER A 143 -5.26 5.01 8.84
CA SER A 143 -5.47 6.15 9.76
C SER A 143 -6.79 6.86 9.47
N ALA A 144 -7.10 7.09 8.19
CA ALA A 144 -8.34 7.74 7.78
C ALA A 144 -9.58 6.90 8.05
N TYR A 145 -9.52 5.58 7.87
CA TYR A 145 -10.60 4.68 8.27
C TYR A 145 -10.80 4.72 9.78
N LYS A 146 -9.72 4.63 10.59
CA LYS A 146 -9.83 4.70 12.05
C LYS A 146 -10.43 6.01 12.55
N ALA A 147 -10.15 7.13 11.87
CA ALA A 147 -10.72 8.42 12.21
C ALA A 147 -12.22 8.51 11.91
N ASN A 148 -12.69 7.86 10.85
CA ASN A 148 -14.10 7.83 10.48
C ASN A 148 -14.47 6.49 9.81
N PRO A 149 -14.75 5.44 10.61
CA PRO A 149 -15.05 4.11 10.09
C PRO A 149 -16.36 4.10 9.32
N SER A 150 -16.36 3.50 8.14
CA SER A 150 -17.58 3.32 7.36
C SER A 150 -17.49 2.07 6.48
N LEU A 151 -18.64 1.47 6.21
CA LEU A 151 -18.73 0.30 5.33
C LEU A 151 -18.14 0.58 3.94
N GLY A 152 -18.35 1.77 3.38
CA GLY A 152 -17.80 2.14 2.08
C GLY A 152 -16.27 2.19 2.02
N LYS A 153 -15.58 2.32 3.15
CA LYS A 153 -14.11 2.34 3.25
C LYS A 153 -13.54 1.03 3.78
N LEU A 154 -14.40 0.08 4.16
CA LEU A 154 -14.00 -1.15 4.83
C LEU A 154 -13.10 -2.02 3.93
N PRO A 155 -13.38 -2.22 2.63
CA PRO A 155 -12.49 -3.00 1.77
C PRO A 155 -11.06 -2.43 1.71
N ASP A 156 -10.92 -1.13 1.41
CA ASP A 156 -9.60 -0.45 1.42
C ASP A 156 -8.86 -0.62 2.75
N TYR A 157 -9.57 -0.43 3.87
CA TYR A 157 -8.98 -0.60 5.19
C TYR A 157 -8.49 -2.03 5.43
N VAL A 158 -9.31 -3.04 5.10
CA VAL A 158 -8.97 -4.45 5.31
C VAL A 158 -7.77 -4.84 4.46
N VAL A 159 -7.73 -4.42 3.18
CA VAL A 159 -6.60 -4.66 2.28
C VAL A 159 -5.32 -3.99 2.82
N ALA A 160 -5.38 -2.70 3.15
CA ALA A 160 -4.24 -1.96 3.69
C ALA A 160 -3.71 -2.58 4.99
N ARG A 161 -4.60 -3.03 5.88
CA ARG A 161 -4.25 -3.77 7.09
C ARG A 161 -3.56 -5.09 6.78
N ALA A 162 -4.08 -5.86 5.83
CA ALA A 162 -3.53 -7.17 5.48
C ALA A 162 -2.13 -7.04 4.86
N ILE A 163 -1.93 -6.06 3.99
CA ILE A 163 -0.63 -5.75 3.39
C ILE A 163 0.37 -5.35 4.47
N GLU A 164 0.01 -4.42 5.36
CA GLU A 164 0.86 -4.00 6.47
C GLU A 164 1.21 -5.13 7.44
N GLU A 165 0.33 -6.13 7.62
CA GLU A 165 0.61 -7.33 8.42
C GLU A 165 1.56 -8.32 7.72
N ILE A 166 1.73 -8.23 6.40
CA ILE A 166 2.62 -9.12 5.64
C ILE A 166 4.01 -8.53 5.42
N VAL A 167 4.09 -7.22 5.24
CA VAL A 167 5.34 -6.53 4.90
C VAL A 167 6.17 -6.14 6.12
N ARG A 168 5.58 -6.18 7.32
CA ARG A 168 6.25 -5.92 8.60
C ARG A 168 6.47 -7.19 9.40
#